data_AF-A0A3R7FTL5-F1
#
_entry.id   AF-A0A3R7FTL5-F1
#
_cell.length_a   1.000
_cell.length_b   1.000
_cell.length_c   1.000
_cell.angle_alpha   90.00
_cell.angle_beta   90.00
_cell.angle_gamma   90.00
#
_symmetry.space_group_name_H-M   'P 1'
#
loop_
_entity.id
_entity.type
_entity.pdbx_description
1 polymer ?
#
loop_
_entity_poly.entity_id
_entity_poly.type
_entity_poly.pdbx_seq_one_letter_code
_entity_poly.pdbx_strand_id
1 'polypeptide(L)'
;MSASADPIRYATVDAVLLALGKDPDPDPAAGGHSEELLDRIKKRVASATQTWINRTGRAFHPVRVGAVDEPRSWEVHDVQDARSWSPAKVIVDNPRPLPFDPTEGDTIEIRSGRNQWDDVTDEEGDAWSMDYRRRRLRVFERRLAITRRDDPNTSFVRLTYRYGPLGEEVQINADNVVTSVPPDVSEAIAAKAATQLALDDELRRSVDDDGQLTSSSSKRSALQESWEDTVADYTGFSTL
;
A
#
# COMPACT_ATOMS: atom_id res chain seq x y z
N MET A 1 18.77 -12.34 10.09
CA MET A 1 19.17 -11.32 9.11
C MET A 1 18.49 -11.67 7.80
N SER A 2 17.32 -11.10 7.53
CA SER A 2 16.66 -11.28 6.23
C SER A 2 17.35 -10.37 5.22
N ALA A 3 17.79 -10.96 4.10
CA ALA A 3 18.18 -10.19 2.94
C ALA A 3 17.05 -9.20 2.64
N SER A 4 17.38 -7.91 2.58
CA SER A 4 16.49 -6.87 2.10
C SER A 4 16.06 -7.26 0.70
N ALA A 5 14.92 -7.93 0.55
CA ALA A 5 14.27 -8.04 -0.75
C ALA A 5 14.03 -6.59 -1.21
N ASP A 6 14.60 -6.23 -2.36
CA ASP A 6 14.44 -4.88 -2.92
C ASP A 6 12.95 -4.51 -2.89
N PRO A 7 12.57 -3.34 -2.38
CA PRO A 7 11.17 -2.99 -2.19
C PRO A 7 10.42 -2.97 -3.53
N ILE A 8 9.15 -3.35 -3.51
CA ILE A 8 8.29 -3.37 -4.69
C ILE A 8 8.05 -1.95 -5.19
N ARG A 9 8.08 -1.78 -6.52
CA ARG A 9 7.99 -0.49 -7.20
C ARG A 9 6.93 -0.52 -8.30
N TYR A 10 6.27 0.61 -8.50
CA TYR A 10 5.29 0.80 -9.58
C TYR A 10 5.83 1.57 -10.80
N ALA A 11 7.08 2.04 -10.73
CA ALA A 11 7.74 2.71 -11.84
C ALA A 11 9.16 2.19 -12.02
N THR A 12 9.68 2.25 -13.25
CA THR A 12 11.07 1.93 -13.54
C THR A 12 11.99 3.09 -13.18
N VAL A 13 13.29 2.83 -13.09
CA VAL A 13 14.30 3.88 -12.90
C VAL A 13 14.31 4.83 -14.11
N ASP A 14 14.20 4.28 -15.30
CA ASP A 14 14.18 5.02 -16.57
C ASP A 14 13.02 6.03 -16.63
N ALA A 15 11.84 5.65 -16.16
CA ALA A 15 10.69 6.54 -16.08
C ALA A 15 10.97 7.76 -15.18
N VAL A 16 11.69 7.57 -14.06
CA VAL A 16 12.10 8.68 -13.19
C VAL A 16 13.17 9.54 -13.82
N LEU A 17 14.14 8.94 -14.51
CA LEU A 17 15.18 9.68 -15.23
C LEU A 17 14.54 10.58 -16.30
N LEU A 18 13.62 10.05 -17.09
CA LEU A 18 12.83 10.81 -18.07
C LEU A 18 12.04 11.94 -17.40
N ALA A 19 11.36 11.69 -16.28
CA ALA A 19 10.64 12.72 -15.53
C ALA A 19 11.57 13.83 -15.01
N LEU A 20 12.78 13.49 -14.58
CA LEU A 20 13.83 14.45 -14.22
C LEU A 20 14.37 15.22 -15.42
N GLY A 21 14.11 14.76 -16.66
CA GLY A 21 14.67 15.32 -17.89
C GLY A 21 16.10 14.84 -18.16
N LYS A 22 16.47 13.67 -17.62
CA LYS A 22 17.74 12.99 -17.88
C LYS A 22 17.52 11.89 -18.91
N ASP A 23 18.51 11.67 -19.76
CA ASP A 23 18.53 10.54 -20.68
C ASP A 23 18.72 9.23 -19.90
N PRO A 24 17.82 8.24 -20.00
CA PRO A 24 17.99 6.94 -19.35
C PRO A 24 19.19 6.14 -19.89
N ASP A 25 19.59 6.36 -21.15
CA ASP A 25 20.72 5.66 -21.79
C ASP A 25 21.78 6.69 -22.24
N PRO A 26 22.51 7.32 -21.30
CA PRO A 26 23.50 8.31 -21.64
C PRO A 26 24.66 7.69 -22.42
N ASP A 27 25.21 8.43 -23.37
CA ASP A 27 26.40 8.02 -24.13
C ASP A 27 27.50 7.51 -23.16
N PRO A 28 28.04 6.29 -23.33
CA PRO A 28 29.07 5.74 -22.46
C PRO A 28 30.32 6.64 -22.36
N ALA A 29 30.56 7.51 -23.35
CA ALA A 29 31.64 8.50 -23.30
C ALA A 29 31.37 9.68 -22.33
N ALA A 30 30.10 9.96 -22.01
CA ALA A 30 29.70 11.03 -21.09
C ALA A 30 29.79 10.63 -19.60
N GLY A 31 30.11 9.35 -19.31
CA GLY A 31 30.01 8.76 -17.99
C GLY A 31 28.54 8.49 -17.66
N GLY A 32 28.18 7.21 -17.54
CA GLY A 32 26.81 6.81 -17.22
C GLY A 32 26.31 7.32 -15.87
N HIS A 33 25.06 7.00 -15.53
CA HIS A 33 24.50 7.35 -14.22
C HIS A 33 25.27 6.65 -13.10
N SER A 34 25.61 7.38 -12.04
CA SER A 34 26.27 6.78 -10.87
C SER A 34 25.36 5.77 -10.18
N GLU A 35 25.94 4.68 -9.67
CA GLU A 35 25.19 3.66 -8.90
C GLU A 35 24.45 4.26 -7.70
N GLU A 36 25.04 5.27 -7.04
CA GLU A 36 24.41 5.99 -5.94
C GLU A 36 23.13 6.71 -6.38
N LEU A 37 23.13 7.34 -7.57
CA LEU A 37 21.92 7.98 -8.10
C LEU A 37 20.84 6.94 -8.38
N LEU A 38 21.20 5.81 -8.99
CA LEU A 38 20.25 4.74 -9.31
C LEU A 38 19.63 4.14 -8.03
N ASP A 39 20.43 3.89 -6.99
CA ASP A 39 19.94 3.41 -5.68
C ASP A 39 19.01 4.44 -5.00
N ARG A 40 19.36 5.73 -5.05
CA ARG A 40 18.49 6.81 -4.57
C ARG A 40 17.16 6.83 -5.32
N ILE A 41 17.17 6.67 -6.65
CA ILE A 41 15.95 6.60 -7.45
C ILE A 41 15.11 5.40 -7.02
N LYS A 42 15.69 4.20 -6.91
CA LYS A 42 14.99 2.99 -6.45
C LYS A 42 14.28 3.22 -5.12
N LYS A 43 14.97 3.79 -4.13
CA LYS A 43 14.40 4.11 -2.81
C LYS A 43 13.27 5.14 -2.88
N ARG A 44 13.37 6.15 -3.74
CA ARG A 44 12.35 7.18 -3.90
C ARG A 44 11.10 6.67 -4.62
N VAL A 45 11.26 5.81 -5.62
CA VAL A 45 10.14 5.12 -6.26
C VAL A 45 9.42 4.20 -5.28
N ALA A 46 10.15 3.44 -4.45
CA ALA A 46 9.55 2.60 -3.43
C ALA A 46 8.76 3.42 -2.39
N SER A 47 9.33 4.55 -1.94
CA SER A 47 8.64 5.49 -1.05
C SER A 47 7.37 6.09 -1.68
N ALA A 48 7.43 6.48 -2.96
CA ALA A 48 6.27 6.97 -3.71
C ALA A 48 5.21 5.88 -3.88
N THR A 49 5.61 4.63 -4.11
CA THR A 49 4.73 3.45 -4.19
C THR A 49 4.00 3.22 -2.87
N GLN A 50 4.70 3.27 -1.74
CA GLN A 50 4.05 3.17 -0.43
C GLN A 50 3.11 4.35 -0.16
N THR A 51 3.51 5.56 -0.54
CA THR A 51 2.68 6.77 -0.41
C THR A 51 1.38 6.62 -1.21
N TRP A 52 1.46 6.07 -2.42
CA TRP A 52 0.28 5.78 -3.26
C TRP A 52 -0.66 4.80 -2.58
N ILE A 53 -0.14 3.67 -2.10
CA ILE A 53 -0.94 2.65 -1.42
C ILE A 53 -1.63 3.25 -0.19
N ASN A 54 -0.90 3.99 0.63
CA ASN A 54 -1.45 4.60 1.85
C ASN A 54 -2.52 5.66 1.55
N ARG A 55 -2.37 6.46 0.49
CA ARG A 55 -3.34 7.51 0.13
C ARG A 55 -4.57 6.96 -0.59
N THR A 56 -4.39 5.98 -1.48
CA THR A 56 -5.48 5.46 -2.34
C THR A 56 -6.16 4.23 -1.75
N GLY A 57 -5.50 3.53 -0.83
CA GLY A 57 -5.86 2.18 -0.39
C GLY A 57 -5.72 1.13 -1.49
N ARG A 58 -5.26 1.48 -2.70
CA ARG A 58 -5.21 0.58 -3.86
C ARG A 58 -3.80 0.07 -4.09
N ALA A 59 -3.59 -1.21 -3.79
CA ALA A 59 -2.39 -1.93 -4.15
C ALA A 59 -2.59 -2.71 -5.47
N PHE A 60 -1.57 -2.65 -6.34
CA PHE A 60 -1.46 -3.44 -7.57
C PHE A 60 -0.59 -4.69 -7.38
N HIS A 61 -0.22 -5.00 -6.13
CA HIS A 61 0.40 -6.24 -5.70
C HIS A 61 -0.20 -6.67 -4.35
N PRO A 62 0.00 -7.93 -3.93
CA PRO A 62 -0.40 -8.36 -2.60
C PRO A 62 0.38 -7.59 -1.53
N VAL A 63 -0.36 -6.90 -0.65
CA VAL A 63 0.17 -6.19 0.52
C VAL A 63 -0.45 -6.78 1.76
N ARG A 64 0.32 -6.93 2.83
CA ARG A 64 -0.15 -7.47 4.10
C ARG A 64 -0.58 -6.35 5.06
N VAL A 65 -1.67 -6.59 5.78
CA VAL A 65 -2.13 -5.80 6.92
C VAL A 65 -1.56 -6.38 8.22
N GLY A 66 -0.79 -5.58 8.94
CA GLY A 66 -0.10 -6.00 10.16
C GLY A 66 1.04 -7.00 9.92
N ALA A 67 1.96 -7.10 10.87
CA ALA A 67 3.00 -8.12 10.87
C ALA A 67 2.48 -9.42 11.53
N VAL A 68 2.77 -10.57 10.92
CA VAL A 68 2.27 -11.89 11.35
C VAL A 68 2.65 -12.20 12.80
N ASP A 69 3.84 -11.79 13.23
CA ASP A 69 4.38 -12.00 14.58
C ASP A 69 4.08 -10.87 15.56
N GLU A 70 3.38 -9.81 15.13
CA GLU A 70 3.00 -8.68 15.97
C GLU A 70 1.48 -8.43 15.96
N PRO A 71 0.69 -9.20 16.75
CA PRO A 71 -0.78 -9.06 16.81
C PRO A 71 -1.30 -7.68 17.21
N ARG A 72 -0.44 -6.78 17.71
CA ARG A 72 -0.77 -5.39 18.04
C ARG A 72 -0.87 -4.50 16.80
N SER A 73 -0.28 -4.94 15.69
CA SER A 73 -0.30 -4.24 14.40
C SER A 73 -1.43 -4.71 13.49
N TRP A 74 -2.17 -5.73 13.92
CA TRP A 74 -3.27 -6.31 13.16
C TRP A 74 -4.46 -5.36 13.12
N GLU A 75 -5.33 -5.57 12.13
CA GLU A 75 -6.63 -4.93 12.10
C GLU A 75 -7.49 -5.49 13.23
N VAL A 76 -8.18 -4.60 13.94
CA VAL A 76 -8.99 -4.95 15.10
C VAL A 76 -10.37 -4.33 14.93
N HIS A 77 -11.41 -5.11 15.18
CA HIS A 77 -12.78 -4.63 15.19
C HIS A 77 -13.38 -4.72 16.59
N ASP A 78 -13.90 -3.59 17.03
CA ASP A 78 -14.61 -3.42 18.28
C ASP A 78 -16.11 -3.59 18.10
N VAL A 79 -16.84 -3.65 19.21
CA VAL A 79 -18.29 -3.88 19.21
C VAL A 79 -19.05 -2.85 18.35
N GLN A 80 -18.53 -1.63 18.24
CA GLN A 80 -19.11 -0.54 17.45
C GLN A 80 -18.91 -0.70 15.94
N ASP A 81 -17.89 -1.42 15.50
CA ASP A 81 -17.61 -1.65 14.08
C ASP A 81 -18.57 -2.67 13.46
N ALA A 82 -19.23 -3.46 14.32
CA ALA A 82 -20.23 -4.44 13.91
C ALA A 82 -21.47 -3.75 13.32
N ARG A 83 -21.65 -3.86 12.00
CA ARG A 83 -22.83 -3.44 11.23
C ARG A 83 -24.11 -4.20 11.63
N SER A 84 -23.97 -5.37 12.23
CA SER A 84 -25.04 -6.23 12.73
C SER A 84 -24.43 -7.20 13.73
N TRP A 85 -25.24 -7.72 14.66
CA TRP A 85 -24.82 -8.70 15.69
C TRP A 85 -25.40 -10.10 15.50
N SER A 86 -26.30 -10.29 14.54
CA SER A 86 -26.97 -11.58 14.30
C SER A 86 -26.99 -11.92 12.81
N PRO A 87 -25.92 -12.49 12.23
CA PRO A 87 -24.57 -12.67 12.80
C PRO A 87 -23.78 -11.36 12.90
N ALA A 88 -22.63 -11.38 13.58
CA ALA A 88 -21.71 -10.23 13.62
C ALA A 88 -21.19 -9.94 12.21
N LYS A 89 -21.25 -8.68 11.77
CA LYS A 89 -20.82 -8.28 10.43
C LYS A 89 -19.91 -7.06 10.52
N VAL A 90 -18.69 -7.16 10.02
CA VAL A 90 -17.76 -6.03 9.94
C VAL A 90 -17.34 -5.80 8.50
N ILE A 91 -16.88 -4.59 8.23
CA ILE A 91 -16.26 -4.23 6.97
C ILE A 91 -14.78 -4.18 7.26
N VAL A 92 -14.03 -5.02 6.55
CA VAL A 92 -12.58 -5.03 6.60
C VAL A 92 -12.05 -3.73 5.97
N ASP A 93 -11.04 -3.11 6.58
CA ASP A 93 -10.61 -1.74 6.27
C ASP A 93 -10.07 -1.62 4.85
N ASN A 94 -9.16 -2.52 4.47
CA ASN A 94 -8.49 -2.45 3.18
C ASN A 94 -9.37 -2.97 2.03
N PRO A 95 -9.33 -2.31 0.86
CA PRO A 95 -10.10 -2.74 -0.28
C PRO A 95 -9.53 -4.02 -0.91
N ARG A 96 -10.41 -4.87 -1.44
CA ARG A 96 -10.06 -6.12 -2.13
C ARG A 96 -9.16 -7.03 -1.28
N PRO A 97 -9.64 -7.50 -0.12
CA PRO A 97 -8.95 -8.56 0.61
C PRO A 97 -8.83 -9.78 -0.31
N LEU A 98 -7.65 -10.41 -0.30
CA LEU A 98 -7.42 -11.67 -0.96
C LEU A 98 -8.08 -12.80 -0.16
N PRO A 99 -8.32 -13.97 -0.77
CA PRO A 99 -8.74 -15.16 -0.02
C PRO A 99 -7.77 -15.42 1.13
N PHE A 100 -8.32 -15.61 2.33
CA PHE A 100 -7.51 -15.88 3.51
C PHE A 100 -6.78 -17.21 3.33
N ASP A 101 -5.46 -17.17 3.50
CA ASP A 101 -4.61 -18.35 3.41
C ASP A 101 -3.68 -18.42 4.64
N PRO A 102 -3.91 -19.38 5.55
CA PRO A 102 -3.07 -19.55 6.73
C PRO A 102 -1.61 -19.89 6.38
N THR A 103 -1.36 -20.53 5.23
CA THR A 103 0.02 -20.88 4.82
C THR A 103 0.84 -19.65 4.43
N GLU A 104 0.15 -18.58 4.03
CA GLU A 104 0.75 -17.28 3.73
C GLU A 104 0.86 -16.39 4.97
N GLY A 105 0.35 -16.86 6.11
CA GLY A 105 0.34 -16.13 7.38
C GLY A 105 -0.87 -15.20 7.55
N ASP A 106 -1.95 -15.41 6.78
CA ASP A 106 -3.24 -14.76 7.06
C ASP A 106 -3.87 -15.41 8.29
N THR A 107 -4.45 -14.61 9.18
CA THR A 107 -5.03 -15.09 10.43
C THR A 107 -6.27 -14.30 10.80
N ILE A 108 -7.33 -15.00 11.21
CA ILE A 108 -8.54 -14.44 11.80
C ILE A 108 -8.69 -15.01 13.20
N GLU A 109 -8.65 -14.13 14.19
CA GLU A 109 -8.87 -14.53 15.57
C GLU A 109 -10.13 -13.87 16.15
N ILE A 110 -10.93 -14.68 16.84
CA ILE A 110 -12.13 -14.23 17.56
C ILE A 110 -11.83 -14.26 19.05
N ARG A 111 -12.24 -13.21 19.75
CA ARG A 111 -12.03 -13.12 21.19
C ARG A 111 -12.95 -14.09 21.94
N SER A 112 -12.34 -15.01 22.67
CA SER A 112 -13.03 -15.99 23.53
C SER A 112 -13.01 -15.59 25.01
N GLY A 113 -12.15 -14.66 25.40
CA GLY A 113 -12.06 -14.14 26.76
C GLY A 113 -11.32 -12.80 26.85
N ARG A 114 -11.08 -12.30 28.07
CA ARG A 114 -10.46 -10.97 28.25
C ARG A 114 -9.13 -10.82 27.51
N ASN A 115 -8.27 -11.84 27.55
CA ASN A 115 -6.98 -11.85 26.85
C ASN A 115 -6.79 -13.15 26.05
N GLN A 116 -7.89 -13.80 25.68
CA GLN A 116 -7.89 -15.07 24.97
C GLN A 116 -8.50 -14.86 23.59
N TRP A 117 -7.83 -15.41 22.60
CA TRP A 117 -8.13 -15.27 21.19
C TRP A 117 -8.03 -16.66 20.58
N ASP A 118 -9.09 -17.04 19.86
CA ASP A 118 -9.17 -18.32 19.18
C ASP A 118 -8.95 -18.07 17.69
N ASP A 119 -7.92 -18.68 17.12
CA ASP A 119 -7.70 -18.71 15.68
C ASP A 119 -8.76 -19.59 15.01
N VAL A 120 -9.47 -19.01 14.05
CA VAL A 120 -10.54 -19.67 13.31
C VAL A 120 -10.31 -19.62 11.80
N THR A 121 -9.08 -19.32 11.36
CA THR A 121 -8.75 -19.10 9.94
C THR A 121 -9.17 -20.27 9.06
N ASP A 122 -8.96 -21.51 9.51
CA ASP A 122 -9.31 -22.73 8.75
C ASP A 122 -10.80 -23.11 8.78
N GLU A 123 -11.65 -22.31 9.43
CA GLU A 123 -13.06 -22.61 9.64
C GLU A 123 -14.01 -21.74 8.79
N GLU A 124 -13.60 -21.40 7.55
CA GLU A 124 -14.48 -20.68 6.62
C GLU A 124 -15.76 -21.49 6.31
N GLY A 125 -16.91 -20.81 6.33
CA GLY A 125 -18.24 -21.40 6.20
C GLY A 125 -18.86 -21.80 7.53
N ASP A 126 -18.03 -22.14 8.53
CA ASP A 126 -18.47 -22.60 9.84
C ASP A 126 -18.34 -21.52 10.92
N ALA A 127 -17.16 -20.97 11.16
CA ALA A 127 -16.96 -19.92 12.16
C ALA A 127 -17.19 -18.53 11.56
N TRP A 128 -16.83 -18.36 10.30
CA TRP A 128 -16.92 -17.09 9.60
C TRP A 128 -17.19 -17.29 8.11
N SER A 129 -17.51 -16.21 7.41
CA SER A 129 -17.58 -16.18 5.95
C SER A 129 -17.21 -14.79 5.44
N MET A 130 -16.54 -14.71 4.29
CA MET A 130 -16.15 -13.44 3.70
C MET A 130 -16.84 -13.19 2.36
N ASP A 131 -17.52 -12.04 2.25
CA ASP A 131 -17.91 -11.50 0.94
C ASP A 131 -16.78 -10.59 0.46
N TYR A 132 -15.81 -11.17 -0.26
CA TYR A 132 -14.59 -10.48 -0.74
C TYR A 132 -14.89 -9.24 -1.60
N ARG A 133 -15.97 -9.28 -2.38
CA ARG A 133 -16.41 -8.13 -3.21
C ARG A 133 -16.89 -6.97 -2.36
N ARG A 134 -17.64 -7.27 -1.29
CA ARG A 134 -18.17 -6.25 -0.36
C ARG A 134 -17.28 -5.99 0.85
N ARG A 135 -16.16 -6.71 0.98
CA ARG A 135 -15.23 -6.65 2.12
C ARG A 135 -15.92 -6.98 3.44
N ARG A 136 -16.94 -7.82 3.39
CA ARG A 136 -17.82 -8.06 4.53
C ARG A 136 -17.49 -9.40 5.17
N LEU A 137 -16.80 -9.33 6.29
CA LEU A 137 -16.57 -10.47 7.16
C LEU A 137 -17.83 -10.68 8.01
N ARG A 138 -18.33 -11.91 8.02
CA ARG A 138 -19.39 -12.34 8.93
C ARG A 138 -18.81 -13.34 9.90
N VAL A 139 -19.01 -13.10 11.19
CA VAL A 139 -18.65 -14.02 12.26
C VAL A 139 -19.93 -14.55 12.89
N PHE A 140 -20.07 -15.88 12.93
CA PHE A 140 -21.30 -16.50 13.41
C PHE A 140 -21.40 -16.46 14.94
N GLU A 141 -22.62 -16.25 15.45
CA GLU A 141 -22.91 -15.96 16.87
C GLU A 141 -22.36 -17.03 17.82
N ARG A 142 -22.32 -18.30 17.40
CA ARG A 142 -21.78 -19.42 18.20
C ARG A 142 -20.31 -19.25 18.62
N ARG A 143 -19.55 -18.37 17.95
CA ARG A 143 -18.14 -18.09 18.23
C ARG A 143 -17.93 -16.87 19.12
N LEU A 144 -18.96 -16.06 19.37
CA LEU A 144 -18.83 -14.83 20.12
C LEU A 144 -19.13 -15.08 21.60
N ALA A 145 -18.12 -14.92 22.45
CA ALA A 145 -18.31 -14.86 23.90
C ALA A 145 -18.79 -13.47 24.38
N ILE A 146 -18.92 -12.51 23.44
CA ILE A 146 -19.21 -11.10 23.68
C ILE A 146 -20.63 -10.79 23.26
N THR A 147 -21.34 -10.03 24.08
CA THR A 147 -22.70 -9.55 23.82
C THR A 147 -22.69 -8.08 23.42
N ARG A 148 -23.75 -7.63 22.73
CA ARG A 148 -23.94 -6.21 22.37
C ARG A 148 -23.97 -5.23 23.56
N ARG A 149 -24.03 -5.72 24.80
CA ARG A 149 -24.06 -4.90 26.03
C ARG A 149 -22.68 -4.78 26.69
N ASP A 150 -21.68 -5.50 26.18
CA ASP A 150 -20.30 -5.36 26.66
C ASP A 150 -19.73 -4.00 26.29
N ASP A 151 -18.60 -3.64 26.89
CA ASP A 151 -17.94 -2.36 26.65
C ASP A 151 -17.77 -2.15 25.14
N PRO A 152 -18.22 -1.02 24.58
CA PRO A 152 -18.14 -0.74 23.15
C PRO A 152 -16.72 -0.82 22.58
N ASN A 153 -15.69 -0.63 23.40
CA ASN A 153 -14.26 -0.75 23.04
C ASN A 153 -13.73 -2.17 23.22
N THR A 154 -14.61 -3.14 23.47
CA THR A 154 -14.23 -4.55 23.53
C THR A 154 -14.00 -5.03 22.11
N SER A 155 -12.74 -5.11 21.73
CA SER A 155 -12.33 -5.81 20.50
C SER A 155 -12.84 -7.22 20.51
N PHE A 156 -13.49 -7.65 19.44
CA PHE A 156 -14.09 -9.00 19.35
C PHE A 156 -13.49 -9.84 18.22
N VAL A 157 -12.92 -9.18 17.21
CA VAL A 157 -12.19 -9.81 16.10
C VAL A 157 -10.89 -9.06 15.88
N ARG A 158 -9.82 -9.79 15.60
CA ARG A 158 -8.61 -9.23 15.02
C ARG A 158 -8.13 -10.09 13.86
N LEU A 159 -7.51 -9.47 12.87
CA LEU A 159 -7.07 -10.18 11.68
C LEU A 159 -5.80 -9.57 11.07
N THR A 160 -4.93 -10.44 10.55
CA THR A 160 -3.88 -10.09 9.59
C THR A 160 -4.19 -10.80 8.28
N TYR A 161 -4.08 -10.09 7.17
CA TYR A 161 -4.47 -10.63 5.87
C TYR A 161 -3.79 -9.86 4.75
N ARG A 162 -3.83 -10.44 3.55
CA ARG A 162 -3.35 -9.79 2.33
C ARG A 162 -4.50 -9.11 1.60
N TYR A 163 -4.22 -7.96 1.01
CA TYR A 163 -5.12 -7.26 0.10
C TYR A 163 -4.38 -6.86 -1.17
N GLY A 164 -5.12 -6.65 -2.25
CA GLY A 164 -4.52 -6.32 -3.55
C GLY A 164 -5.43 -6.66 -4.72
N PRO A 165 -4.88 -6.89 -5.92
CA PRO A 165 -5.67 -7.28 -7.08
C PRO A 165 -6.20 -8.71 -6.89
N LEU A 166 -7.52 -8.83 -6.70
CA LEU A 166 -8.19 -10.09 -6.43
C LEU A 166 -8.32 -10.92 -7.72
N GLY A 167 -7.68 -12.09 -7.76
CA GLY A 167 -7.83 -13.06 -8.86
C GLY A 167 -7.10 -12.70 -10.15
N GLU A 168 -6.18 -11.73 -10.10
CA GLU A 168 -5.30 -11.38 -11.21
C GLU A 168 -3.87 -11.83 -10.88
N GLU A 169 -3.18 -12.47 -11.83
CA GLU A 169 -1.77 -12.78 -11.66
C GLU A 169 -0.95 -11.49 -11.71
N VAL A 170 -0.31 -11.15 -10.58
CA VAL A 170 0.56 -10.00 -10.50
C VAL A 170 1.93 -10.38 -11.04
N GLN A 171 2.30 -9.76 -12.15
CA GLN A 171 3.62 -9.94 -12.74
C GLN A 171 4.60 -8.93 -12.14
N ILE A 172 5.63 -9.45 -11.48
CA ILE A 172 6.73 -8.67 -10.93
C ILE A 172 8.00 -9.09 -11.67
N ASN A 173 8.71 -8.13 -12.24
CA ASN A 173 9.94 -8.41 -12.97
C ASN A 173 11.13 -8.66 -12.02
N ALA A 174 12.29 -9.02 -12.58
CA ALA A 174 13.51 -9.29 -11.80
C ALA A 174 14.02 -8.09 -10.98
N ASP A 175 13.60 -6.87 -11.34
CA ASP A 175 13.92 -5.64 -10.63
C ASP A 175 12.88 -5.27 -9.56
N ASN A 176 11.94 -6.16 -9.22
CA ASN A 176 10.84 -5.87 -8.28
C ASN A 176 9.92 -4.72 -8.72
N VAL A 177 9.76 -4.52 -10.04
CA VAL A 177 8.78 -3.61 -10.62
C VAL A 177 7.54 -4.41 -11.06
N VAL A 178 6.37 -3.95 -10.65
CA VAL A 178 5.09 -4.55 -11.06
C VAL A 178 4.75 -4.13 -12.48
N THR A 179 4.60 -5.08 -13.40
CA THR A 179 4.40 -4.80 -14.84
C THR A 179 2.93 -4.58 -15.21
N SER A 180 1.99 -5.02 -14.37
CA SER A 180 0.55 -4.88 -14.58
C SER A 180 -0.02 -3.53 -14.12
N VAL A 181 0.84 -2.60 -13.65
CA VAL A 181 0.41 -1.29 -13.17
C VAL A 181 -0.08 -0.45 -14.35
N PRO A 182 -1.24 0.23 -14.24
CA PRO A 182 -1.70 1.18 -15.25
C PRO A 182 -0.65 2.27 -15.58
N PRO A 183 -0.48 2.66 -16.86
CA PRO A 183 0.57 3.60 -17.26
C PRO A 183 0.53 4.95 -16.54
N ASP A 184 -0.68 5.49 -16.32
CA ASP A 184 -0.95 6.71 -15.55
C ASP A 184 -0.42 6.63 -14.12
N VAL A 185 -0.62 5.49 -13.44
CA VAL A 185 -0.09 5.26 -12.09
C VAL A 185 1.44 5.20 -12.10
N SER A 186 2.03 4.48 -13.06
CA SER A 186 3.49 4.42 -13.21
C SER A 186 4.09 5.82 -13.43
N GLU A 187 3.48 6.62 -14.30
CA GLU A 187 3.89 8.01 -14.58
C GLU A 187 3.76 8.90 -13.34
N ALA A 188 2.64 8.83 -12.62
CA ALA A 188 2.43 9.60 -11.39
C ALA A 188 3.46 9.24 -10.30
N ILE A 189 3.76 7.95 -10.13
CA ILE A 189 4.79 7.47 -9.20
C ILE A 189 6.16 7.99 -9.61
N ALA A 190 6.49 7.94 -10.90
CA ALA A 190 7.75 8.44 -11.41
C ALA A 190 7.89 9.96 -11.19
N ALA A 191 6.82 10.72 -11.46
CA ALA A 191 6.73 12.16 -11.22
C ALA A 191 6.91 12.51 -9.74
N LYS A 192 6.29 11.75 -8.84
CA LYS A 192 6.43 11.93 -7.40
C LYS A 192 7.85 11.65 -6.92
N ALA A 193 8.44 10.56 -7.37
CA ALA A 193 9.83 10.20 -7.04
C ALA A 193 10.82 11.25 -7.57
N ALA A 194 10.64 11.72 -8.81
CA ALA A 194 11.43 12.79 -9.41
C ALA A 194 11.33 14.09 -8.61
N THR A 195 10.13 14.46 -8.16
CA THR A 195 9.90 15.64 -7.33
C THR A 195 10.63 15.54 -5.99
N GLN A 196 10.56 14.38 -5.31
CA GLN A 196 11.28 14.15 -4.06
C GLN A 196 12.80 14.22 -4.26
N LEU A 197 13.32 13.68 -5.36
CA LEU A 197 14.75 13.75 -5.70
C LEU A 197 15.20 15.18 -5.98
N ALA A 198 14.42 15.95 -6.74
CA ALA A 198 14.73 17.34 -7.04
C ALA A 198 14.79 18.20 -5.76
N LEU A 199 13.88 17.97 -4.81
CA LEU A 199 13.89 18.63 -3.51
C LEU A 199 15.11 18.24 -2.67
N ASP A 200 15.47 16.95 -2.62
CA ASP A 200 16.67 16.50 -1.93
C ASP A 200 17.94 17.11 -2.52
N ASP A 201 18.03 17.17 -3.85
CA ASP A 201 19.20 17.73 -4.55
C ASP A 201 19.30 19.24 -4.34
N GLU A 202 18.19 19.98 -4.31
CA GLU A 202 18.13 21.41 -3.96
C GLU A 202 18.57 21.65 -2.51
N LEU A 203 18.09 20.82 -1.57
CA LEU A 203 18.52 20.88 -0.16
C LEU A 203 20.02 20.57 -0.01
N ARG A 204 20.56 19.62 -0.79
CA ARG A 204 22.00 19.31 -0.84
C ARG A 204 22.83 20.39 -1.53
N ARG A 205 22.25 21.09 -2.51
CA ARG A 205 22.84 22.22 -3.23
C ARG A 205 22.54 23.58 -2.57
N SER A 206 22.06 23.63 -1.33
CA SER A 206 21.90 24.89 -0.60
C SER A 206 23.24 25.52 -0.15
N VAL A 207 24.23 25.47 -1.06
CA VAL A 207 25.32 26.42 -1.26
C VAL A 207 25.00 27.18 -2.56
N ASP A 208 24.52 28.40 -2.37
CA ASP A 208 24.20 29.49 -3.32
C ASP A 208 23.19 29.25 -4.46
N ASP A 209 22.16 30.11 -4.45
CA ASP A 209 21.08 30.23 -5.42
C ASP A 209 21.50 31.16 -6.58
N ASP A 210 21.82 30.56 -7.74
CA ASP A 210 22.23 31.29 -8.96
C ASP A 210 21.05 31.78 -9.83
N GLY A 211 19.83 31.89 -9.28
CA GLY A 211 18.75 32.67 -9.90
C GLY A 211 18.12 32.09 -11.18
N GLN A 212 18.28 30.79 -11.47
CA GLN A 212 17.68 30.13 -12.65
C GLN A 212 16.29 29.48 -12.41
N LEU A 213 15.63 29.74 -11.27
CA LEU A 213 14.47 28.95 -10.81
C LEU A 213 13.09 29.28 -11.43
N THR A 214 13.02 29.98 -12.56
CA THR A 214 11.73 30.18 -13.27
C THR A 214 11.26 28.95 -14.06
N SER A 215 12.17 28.01 -14.38
CA SER A 215 11.85 26.76 -15.09
C SER A 215 11.55 25.58 -14.16
N SER A 216 12.12 25.57 -12.96
CA SER A 216 12.01 24.47 -11.99
C SER A 216 10.70 24.48 -11.21
N SER A 217 10.20 25.66 -10.83
CA SER A 217 8.92 25.83 -10.13
C SER A 217 7.72 25.39 -10.98
N SER A 218 7.68 25.80 -12.25
CA SER A 218 6.64 25.39 -13.21
C SER A 218 6.65 23.87 -13.47
N LYS A 219 7.84 23.27 -13.67
CA LYS A 219 7.96 21.81 -13.85
C LYS A 219 7.53 21.05 -12.59
N ARG A 220 7.86 21.57 -11.41
CA ARG A 220 7.44 21.00 -10.13
C ARG A 220 5.92 21.05 -9.95
N SER A 221 5.29 22.19 -10.26
CA SER A 221 3.84 22.33 -10.19
C SER A 221 3.14 21.33 -11.10
N ALA A 222 3.61 21.16 -12.34
CA ALA A 222 3.04 20.20 -13.29
C ALA A 222 3.17 18.73 -12.82
N LEU A 223 4.31 18.34 -12.24
CA LEU A 223 4.50 16.99 -11.70
C LEU A 223 3.63 16.72 -10.46
N GLN A 224 3.49 17.73 -9.60
CA GLN A 224 2.65 17.64 -8.41
C GLN A 224 1.16 17.61 -8.77
N GLU A 225 0.73 18.40 -9.76
CA GLU A 225 -0.63 18.38 -10.32
C GLU A 225 -0.96 17.01 -10.91
N SER A 226 -0.10 16.46 -11.77
CA SER A 226 -0.25 15.10 -12.32
C SER A 226 -0.41 14.03 -11.22
N TRP A 227 0.40 14.12 -10.16
CA TRP A 227 0.26 13.21 -9.02
C TRP A 227 -1.08 13.36 -8.29
N GLU A 228 -1.49 14.59 -7.95
CA GLU A 228 -2.73 14.81 -7.21
C GLU A 228 -3.96 14.46 -8.06
N ASP A 229 -3.97 14.77 -9.36
CA ASP A 229 -5.04 14.38 -10.29
C ASP A 229 -5.19 12.87 -10.37
N THR A 230 -4.08 12.14 -10.53
CA THR A 230 -4.12 10.68 -10.58
C THR A 230 -4.57 10.09 -9.23
N VAL A 231 -4.14 10.65 -8.10
CA VAL A 231 -4.62 10.20 -6.78
C VAL A 231 -6.13 10.47 -6.62
N ALA A 232 -6.63 11.62 -7.08
CA ALA A 232 -8.05 11.99 -7.04
C ALA A 232 -8.92 10.96 -7.79
N ASP A 233 -8.50 10.58 -9.01
CA ASP A 233 -9.21 9.58 -9.83
C ASP A 233 -9.32 8.21 -9.14
N TYR A 234 -8.29 7.79 -8.42
CA TYR A 234 -8.25 6.47 -7.78
C TYR A 234 -8.87 6.44 -6.38
N THR A 235 -8.91 7.58 -5.69
CA THR A 235 -9.61 7.74 -4.40
C THR A 235 -11.12 7.98 -4.57
N GLY A 236 -11.58 8.32 -5.78
CA GLY A 236 -12.99 8.63 -6.06
C GLY A 236 -13.42 10.01 -5.56
N PHE A 237 -12.48 10.82 -5.09
CA PHE A 237 -12.66 12.25 -4.81
C PHE A 237 -12.10 13.02 -6.01
N SER A 238 -12.92 13.25 -7.02
CA SER A 238 -12.57 14.23 -8.06
C SER A 238 -12.61 15.62 -7.44
N THR A 239 -11.54 16.41 -7.58
CA THR A 239 -11.43 17.80 -7.09
C THR A 239 -12.04 18.82 -8.05
N LEU A 240 -12.91 18.39 -8.97
CA LEU A 240 -13.72 19.29 -9.82
C LEU A 240 -14.83 19.99 -9.04
#